data_AF-A0A920ETG7-F1
#
_entry.id   AF-A0A920ETG7-F1
#
_cell.length_a   1.000
_cell.length_b   1.000
_cell.length_c   1.000
_cell.angle_alpha   90.00
_cell.angle_beta   90.00
_cell.angle_gamma   90.00
#
_symmetry.space_group_name_H-M   'P 1'
#
loop_
_entity.id
_entity.type
_entity.pdbx_description
1 polymer ?
#
loop_
_entity_poly.entity_id
_entity_poly.type
_entity_poly.pdbx_seq_one_letter_code
_entity_poly.pdbx_strand_id
1 'polypeptide(L)'
;MWTWDNPPEGFHKATAATCTQFLTFAVGQEQPVGFVATCMSVDPDGDVSVSLLTPHPEGALITQTFGTGKWAAYTGVKWIGGTDIQIDANTSTYSWKATD
;
A
#
# COMPACT_ATOMS: atom_id res chain seq x y z
N MET A 1 -4.45 2.66 -8.16
CA MET A 1 -4.22 3.72 -7.14
C MET A 1 -4.35 3.07 -5.77
N TRP A 2 -3.43 3.32 -4.83
CA TRP A 2 -3.46 2.69 -3.51
C TRP A 2 -4.39 3.45 -2.57
N THR A 3 -5.63 2.99 -2.48
CA THR A 3 -6.62 3.48 -1.54
C THR A 3 -7.10 2.31 -0.71
N TRP A 4 -7.08 2.42 0.62
CA TRP A 4 -7.71 1.45 1.50
C TRP A 4 -9.20 1.36 1.12
N ASP A 5 -9.61 0.28 0.46
CA ASP A 5 -11.01 0.10 0.06
C ASP A 5 -11.93 -0.14 1.27
N ASN A 6 -11.37 -0.67 2.36
CA ASN A 6 -12.04 -0.86 3.63
C ASN A 6 -11.17 -0.27 4.76
N PRO A 7 -11.23 1.05 4.99
CA PRO A 7 -10.47 1.67 6.09
C PRO A 7 -11.02 1.20 7.46
N PRO A 8 -10.25 1.33 8.55
CA PRO A 8 -10.74 1.00 9.90
C PRO A 8 -12.05 1.75 10.22
N GLU A 9 -12.88 1.18 11.09
CA GLU A 9 -14.14 1.81 11.48
C GLU A 9 -13.91 3.25 11.98
N GLY A 10 -14.66 4.20 11.42
CA GLY A 10 -14.51 5.63 11.73
C GLY A 10 -13.43 6.38 10.95
N PHE A 11 -12.72 5.72 10.02
CA PHE A 11 -11.79 6.35 9.08
C PHE A 11 -12.45 6.55 7.72
N HIS A 12 -12.09 7.64 7.06
CA HIS A 12 -12.57 7.89 5.70
C HIS A 12 -11.73 7.11 4.68
N LYS A 13 -12.39 6.72 3.59
CA LYS A 13 -11.68 6.25 2.40
C LYS A 13 -10.87 7.40 1.82
N ALA A 14 -9.64 7.12 1.39
CA ALA A 14 -8.79 8.11 0.74
C ALA A 14 -9.46 8.70 -0.52
N THR A 15 -9.35 10.00 -0.70
CA THR A 15 -9.84 10.75 -1.86
C THR A 15 -8.82 10.80 -2.99
N ALA A 16 -7.53 10.70 -2.64
CA ALA A 16 -6.43 10.65 -3.59
C ALA A 16 -5.30 9.77 -3.06
N ALA A 17 -4.55 9.15 -3.96
CA ALA A 17 -3.28 8.55 -3.62
C ALA A 17 -2.25 8.63 -4.76
N THR A 18 -1.00 8.87 -4.41
CA THR A 18 0.14 8.89 -5.33
C THR A 18 1.15 7.86 -4.89
N CYS A 19 1.63 7.03 -5.82
CA CYS A 19 2.67 6.06 -5.56
C CYS A 19 3.85 6.22 -6.50
N THR A 20 5.05 6.02 -5.98
CA THR A 20 6.27 5.85 -6.76
C THR A 20 6.79 4.44 -6.52
N GLN A 21 6.97 3.68 -7.60
CA GLN A 21 7.44 2.30 -7.54
C GLN A 21 8.75 2.13 -8.33
N PHE A 22 9.64 1.33 -7.79
CA PHE A 22 10.84 0.86 -8.48
C PHE A 22 10.70 -0.65 -8.67
N LEU A 23 10.78 -1.10 -9.92
CA LEU A 23 10.78 -2.51 -10.31
C LEU A 23 12.17 -2.85 -10.81
N THR A 24 12.74 -3.93 -10.31
CA THR A 24 14.06 -4.42 -10.74
C THR A 24 13.87 -5.63 -11.64
N PHE A 25 14.52 -5.63 -12.80
CA PHE A 25 14.50 -6.74 -13.76
C PHE A 25 15.91 -7.26 -13.97
N ALA A 26 16.07 -8.58 -13.98
CA ALA A 26 17.29 -9.19 -14.49
C ALA A 26 17.32 -9.08 -16.01
N VAL A 27 18.51 -8.99 -16.59
CA VAL A 27 18.68 -8.89 -18.05
C VAL A 27 18.00 -10.06 -18.74
N GLY A 28 17.13 -9.77 -19.71
CA GLY A 28 16.42 -10.77 -20.50
C GLY A 28 15.22 -11.42 -19.79
N GLN A 29 14.80 -10.92 -18.62
CA GLN A 29 13.61 -11.40 -17.92
C GLN A 29 12.46 -10.39 -18.02
N GLU A 30 11.25 -10.88 -18.31
CA GLU A 30 10.03 -10.07 -18.33
C GLU A 30 9.39 -9.91 -16.94
N GLN A 31 9.69 -10.82 -16.01
CA GLN A 31 9.19 -10.76 -14.63
C GLN A 31 10.18 -10.01 -13.73
N PRO A 32 9.71 -9.12 -12.83
CA PRO A 32 10.59 -8.41 -11.92
C PRO A 32 11.19 -9.36 -10.89
N VAL A 33 12.48 -9.18 -10.57
CA VAL A 33 13.17 -9.91 -9.50
C VAL A 33 12.93 -9.28 -8.12
N GLY A 34 12.37 -8.08 -8.09
CA GLY A 34 12.01 -7.37 -6.87
C GLY A 34 11.37 -6.03 -7.15
N PHE A 35 10.75 -5.46 -6.13
CA PHE A 35 10.14 -4.13 -6.20
C PHE A 35 10.24 -3.41 -4.86
N VAL A 36 10.14 -2.09 -4.88
CA VAL A 36 9.79 -1.28 -3.70
C VAL A 36 8.80 -0.21 -4.16
N ALA A 37 7.88 0.21 -3.28
CA ALA A 37 7.03 1.35 -3.60
C ALA A 37 6.77 2.23 -2.37
N THR A 38 6.69 3.54 -2.58
CA THR A 38 6.21 4.49 -1.57
C THR A 38 4.90 5.06 -2.05
N CYS A 39 3.87 5.00 -1.21
CA CYS A 39 2.54 5.53 -1.49
C CYS A 39 2.16 6.57 -0.46
N MET A 40 1.57 7.67 -0.91
CA MET A 40 0.94 8.69 -0.07
C MET A 40 -0.55 8.70 -0.40
N SER A 41 -1.40 8.57 0.63
CA SER A 41 -2.84 8.64 0.53
C SER A 41 -3.35 9.82 1.36
N VAL A 42 -4.37 10.52 0.85
CA VAL A 42 -5.02 11.66 1.52
C VAL A 42 -6.51 11.38 1.63
N ASP A 43 -7.10 11.61 2.80
CA ASP A 43 -8.54 11.43 3.03
C ASP A 43 -9.34 12.76 2.92
N PRO A 44 -10.68 12.75 3.01
CA PRO A 44 -11.51 13.96 2.89
C PRO A 44 -11.27 15.00 3.99
N ASP A 45 -10.75 14.59 5.15
CA ASP A 45 -10.39 15.51 6.24
C ASP A 45 -9.04 16.20 5.96
N GLY A 46 -8.33 15.76 4.91
CA GLY A 46 -7.01 16.23 4.54
C GLY A 46 -5.88 15.52 5.30
N ASP A 47 -6.21 14.48 6.07
CA ASP A 47 -5.19 13.70 6.75
C ASP A 47 -4.41 12.82 5.76
N VAL A 48 -3.13 12.63 6.06
CA VAL A 48 -2.19 11.92 5.20
C VAL A 48 -1.76 10.61 5.86
N SER A 49 -1.65 9.54 5.06
CA SER A 49 -0.92 8.32 5.39
C SER A 49 0.17 8.07 4.34
N VAL A 50 1.40 7.81 4.78
CA VAL A 50 2.53 7.44 3.93
C VAL A 50 2.93 6.02 4.24
N SER A 51 3.03 5.18 3.21
CA SER A 51 3.34 3.77 3.32
C SER A 51 4.49 3.35 2.42
N LEU A 52 5.35 2.46 2.93
CA LEU A 52 6.41 1.77 2.19
C LEU A 52 5.99 0.32 1.95
N LEU A 53 6.07 -0.13 0.70
CA LEU A 53 5.82 -1.49 0.28
C LEU A 53 7.15 -2.16 -0.06
N THR A 54 7.34 -3.37 0.48
CA THR A 54 8.53 -4.18 0.24
C THR A 54 8.14 -5.64 -0.01
N PRO A 55 9.00 -6.44 -0.68
CA PRO A 55 8.75 -7.87 -0.87
C PRO A 55 8.74 -8.60 0.48
N HIS A 56 7.83 -9.55 0.63
CA HIS A 56 7.72 -10.43 1.79
C HIS A 56 7.51 -11.87 1.31
N PRO A 57 7.97 -12.92 2.02
CA PRO A 57 7.76 -14.30 1.60
C PRO A 57 6.28 -14.68 1.38
N GLU A 58 5.37 -14.02 2.07
CA GLU A 58 3.92 -14.23 2.00
C GLU A 58 3.18 -13.23 1.08
N GLY A 59 3.91 -12.35 0.40
CA GLY A 59 3.33 -11.33 -0.49
C GLY A 59 4.11 -10.01 -0.47
N ALA A 60 3.40 -8.91 -0.22
CA ALA A 60 3.97 -7.60 0.01
C ALA A 60 3.80 -7.21 1.48
N LEU A 61 4.84 -6.64 2.09
CA LEU A 61 4.76 -5.99 3.39
C LEU A 61 4.55 -4.49 3.17
N ILE A 62 3.42 -3.96 3.63
CA ILE A 62 3.21 -2.52 3.80
C ILE A 62 3.65 -2.16 5.21
N THR A 63 4.43 -1.10 5.33
CA THR A 63 4.65 -0.39 6.60
C THR A 63 4.15 1.03 6.46
N GLN A 64 3.25 1.49 7.33
CA GLN A 64 2.94 2.92 7.38
C GLN A 64 4.11 3.64 8.07
N THR A 65 4.80 4.51 7.34
CA THR A 65 5.97 5.22 7.85
C THR A 65 5.59 6.51 8.56
N PHE A 66 4.57 7.22 8.07
CA PHE A 66 4.08 8.46 8.66
C PHE A 66 2.57 8.58 8.51
N GLY A 67 1.91 9.27 9.44
CA GLY A 67 0.51 9.63 9.33
C GLY A 67 0.18 10.90 10.11
N THR A 68 -0.87 11.62 9.69
CA THR A 68 -1.46 12.75 10.42
C THR A 68 -2.85 12.41 10.95
N GLY A 69 -3.36 13.24 11.86
CA GLY A 69 -4.68 13.10 12.47
C GLY A 69 -4.96 11.68 12.94
N LYS A 70 -6.03 11.05 12.45
CA LYS A 70 -6.37 9.68 12.88
C LYS A 70 -5.34 8.64 12.44
N TRP A 71 -4.63 8.88 11.33
CA TRP A 71 -3.60 7.97 10.82
C TRP A 71 -2.31 8.01 11.64
N ALA A 72 -2.05 9.05 12.44
CA ALA A 72 -0.83 9.15 13.25
C ALA A 72 -0.62 7.95 14.20
N ALA A 73 -1.71 7.36 14.70
CA ALA A 73 -1.67 6.19 15.57
C ALA A 73 -1.16 4.91 14.87
N TYR A 74 -1.11 4.90 13.55
CA TYR A 74 -0.71 3.74 12.74
C TYR A 74 0.73 3.84 12.23
N THR A 75 1.48 4.88 12.58
CA THR A 75 2.91 4.95 12.26
C THR A 75 3.66 3.76 12.85
N GLY A 76 4.38 3.04 11.99
CA GLY A 76 5.13 1.83 12.32
C GLY A 76 4.32 0.54 12.18
N VAL A 77 3.00 0.62 12.04
CA VAL A 77 2.15 -0.56 11.84
C VAL A 77 2.45 -1.20 10.48
N LYS A 78 2.40 -2.53 10.48
CA LYS A 78 2.73 -3.37 9.35
C LYS A 78 1.56 -4.27 8.97
N TRP A 79 1.42 -4.48 7.67
CA TRP A 79 0.45 -5.40 7.11
C TRP A 79 1.10 -6.22 6.01
N ILE A 80 0.84 -7.52 6.00
CA ILE A 80 1.14 -8.39 4.87
C ILE A 80 -0.11 -8.47 4.01
N GLY A 81 0.07 -8.38 2.70
CA GLY A 81 -1.02 -8.64 1.77
C GLY A 81 -0.55 -8.94 0.38
N GLY A 82 -1.51 -9.23 -0.48
CA GLY A 82 -1.27 -9.65 -1.84
C GLY A 82 -2.37 -9.16 -2.76
N THR A 83 -2.10 -9.21 -4.06
CA THR A 83 -3.12 -8.99 -5.07
C THR A 83 -4.07 -10.18 -5.06
N ASP A 84 -5.33 -9.96 -4.71
CA ASP A 84 -6.33 -11.03 -4.72
C ASP A 84 -6.85 -11.27 -6.14
N ILE A 85 -7.22 -10.18 -6.83
CA ILE A 85 -7.80 -10.22 -8.18
C ILE A 85 -7.27 -9.04 -8.98
N GLN A 86 -6.74 -9.33 -10.17
CA GLN A 86 -6.56 -8.32 -11.23
C GLN A 86 -7.85 -8.22 -12.03
N ILE A 87 -8.54 -7.08 -11.91
CA ILE A 87 -9.83 -6.85 -12.59
C ILE A 87 -9.56 -6.42 -14.04
N ASP A 88 -8.61 -5.51 -14.23
CA ASP A 88 -8.16 -5.02 -15.54
C ASP A 88 -6.73 -4.46 -15.45
N ALA A 89 -6.23 -3.86 -16.55
CA ALA A 89 -4.86 -3.34 -16.63
C ALA A 89 -4.54 -2.23 -15.61
N ASN A 90 -5.55 -1.54 -15.07
CA ASN A 90 -5.42 -0.42 -14.15
C ASN A 90 -6.04 -0.68 -12.77
N THR A 91 -6.74 -1.79 -12.59
CA THR A 91 -7.57 -2.06 -11.40
C THR A 91 -7.27 -3.43 -10.81
N SER A 92 -6.86 -3.44 -9.55
CA SER A 92 -6.60 -4.65 -8.76
C SER A 92 -7.18 -4.50 -7.36
N THR A 93 -7.58 -5.62 -6.77
CA THR A 93 -7.99 -5.69 -5.36
C THR A 93 -6.92 -6.37 -4.52
N TYR A 94 -6.83 -5.98 -3.25
CA TYR A 94 -5.81 -6.46 -2.33
C TYR A 94 -6.42 -6.74 -0.95
N SER A 95 -5.99 -7.84 -0.33
CA SER A 95 -6.31 -8.16 1.06
C SER A 95 -5.08 -8.01 1.93
N TRP A 96 -5.28 -7.35 3.07
CA TRP A 96 -4.22 -7.06 4.05
C TRP A 96 -4.55 -7.71 5.38
N LYS A 97 -3.55 -8.38 5.97
CA LYS A 97 -3.60 -8.91 7.32
C LYS A 97 -2.57 -8.14 8.15
N ALA A 98 -3.01 -7.62 9.29
CA ALA A 98 -2.10 -7.02 10.26
C ALA A 98 -1.08 -8.06 10.72
N THR A 99 0.16 -7.62 10.92
CA THR A 99 1.21 -8.44 11.52
C THR A 99 1.59 -7.87 12.87
N ASP A 100 1.99 -8.74 13.79
CA ASP A 100 2.59 -8.37 15.08
C ASP A 100 3.96 -7.68 14.90
#